data_AF-A0A2K1NE66-F1
#
_entry.id   AF-A0A2K1NE66-F1
#
_cell.length_a   1.000
_cell.length_b   1.000
_cell.length_c   1.000
_cell.angle_alpha   90.00
_cell.angle_beta   90.00
_cell.angle_gamma   90.00
#
_symmetry.space_group_name_H-M   'P 1'
#
loop_
_entity.id
_entity.type
_entity.pdbx_description
1 polymer ?
#
loop_
_entity_poly.entity_id
_entity_poly.type
_entity_poly.pdbx_seq_one_letter_code
_entity_poly.pdbx_strand_id
1 'polypeptide(L)'
;MNGKFNKIERFFEGILPDGNIATFMKIIKFPSTVSDFLFEIKIKRFLSEIDRITQGEKDKFKEKIKNKNDLKYLGFKLLNIINDSDDENKCVLISRLFILFIEEKLNERDFFRISYLINRSYYKDLFALKSFSNQDTISTGDSIADKDVLESLFSYGFIENRGIDGGNSNLNSGGTIYSINRYGIIVRDIL
;
A
#
# COMPACT_ATOMS: atom_id res chain seq x y z
N MET A 1 -17.09 -5.72 21.76
CA MET A 1 -15.79 -6.05 21.15
C MET A 1 -15.81 -7.33 20.29
N ASN A 2 -16.56 -8.38 20.65
CA ASN A 2 -16.58 -9.66 19.92
C ASN A 2 -17.10 -9.62 18.46
N GLY A 3 -17.94 -8.65 18.08
CA GLY A 3 -18.56 -8.61 16.73
C GLY A 3 -17.60 -8.23 15.59
N LYS A 4 -16.70 -7.26 15.80
CA LYS A 4 -15.72 -6.85 14.78
C LYS A 4 -14.61 -7.88 14.62
N PHE A 5 -14.23 -8.53 15.72
CA PHE A 5 -13.20 -9.56 15.77
C PHE A 5 -13.59 -10.81 14.95
N ASN A 6 -14.82 -11.29 15.10
CA ASN A 6 -15.37 -12.40 14.30
C ASN A 6 -15.43 -12.09 12.79
N LYS A 7 -15.38 -10.81 12.37
CA LYS A 7 -15.38 -10.41 10.96
C LYS A 7 -13.97 -10.49 10.36
N ILE A 8 -12.96 -10.12 11.15
CA ILE A 8 -11.53 -10.27 10.82
C ILE A 8 -11.17 -11.74 10.66
N GLU A 9 -11.58 -12.57 11.63
CA GLU A 9 -11.43 -14.03 11.60
C GLU A 9 -12.03 -14.61 10.32
N ARG A 10 -13.30 -14.32 10.03
CA ARG A 10 -13.98 -14.81 8.82
C ARG A 10 -13.35 -14.36 7.50
N PHE A 11 -12.82 -13.13 7.44
CA PHE A 11 -12.14 -12.66 6.24
C PHE A 11 -10.85 -13.45 6.00
N PHE A 12 -10.05 -13.63 7.05
CA PHE A 12 -8.83 -14.42 6.97
C PHE A 12 -9.10 -15.91 6.81
N GLU A 13 -10.16 -16.48 7.39
CA GLU A 13 -10.63 -17.84 7.12
C GLU A 13 -11.09 -18.02 5.67
N GLY A 14 -11.66 -16.97 5.09
CA GLY A 14 -12.02 -16.95 3.68
C GLY A 14 -10.80 -16.96 2.76
N ILE A 15 -9.69 -16.33 3.16
CA ILE A 15 -8.50 -16.10 2.30
C ILE A 15 -7.28 -16.95 2.70
N LEU A 16 -7.24 -17.56 3.88
CA LEU A 16 -6.17 -18.42 4.38
C LEU A 16 -6.74 -19.82 4.60
N PRO A 17 -6.01 -20.91 4.25
CA PRO A 17 -6.49 -22.26 4.52
C PRO A 17 -6.43 -22.63 6.01
N ASP A 18 -7.42 -23.42 6.42
CA ASP A 18 -7.88 -23.80 7.78
C ASP A 18 -6.81 -24.14 8.84
N GLY A 19 -5.60 -24.52 8.44
CA GLY A 19 -4.62 -25.14 9.34
C GLY A 19 -3.94 -24.22 10.36
N ASN A 20 -3.89 -22.90 10.15
CA ASN A 20 -3.13 -21.96 11.00
C ASN A 20 -3.94 -20.77 11.54
N ILE A 21 -5.21 -20.65 11.17
CA ILE A 21 -6.09 -19.58 11.67
C ILE A 21 -6.19 -19.64 13.20
N ALA A 22 -6.34 -20.81 13.80
CA ALA A 22 -6.44 -20.94 15.26
C ALA A 22 -5.22 -20.43 16.04
N THR A 23 -4.01 -20.52 15.49
CA THR A 23 -2.78 -19.98 16.10
C THR A 23 -2.72 -18.46 15.94
N PHE A 24 -3.12 -17.95 14.78
CA PHE A 24 -3.15 -16.51 14.50
C PHE A 24 -4.24 -15.79 15.31
N MET A 25 -5.41 -16.42 15.44
CA MET A 25 -6.53 -15.98 16.25
C MET A 25 -6.21 -15.94 17.76
N LYS A 26 -5.23 -16.73 18.23
CA LYS A 26 -4.75 -16.66 19.61
C LYS A 26 -3.88 -15.42 19.87
N ILE A 27 -3.11 -14.95 18.88
CA ILE A 27 -2.29 -13.72 19.00
C ILE A 27 -3.18 -12.48 19.17
N ILE A 28 -4.31 -12.43 18.46
CA ILE A 28 -5.19 -11.25 18.48
C ILE A 28 -6.20 -11.29 19.66
N LYS A 29 -6.47 -12.45 20.27
CA LYS A 29 -7.43 -12.59 21.40
C LYS A 29 -6.92 -11.99 22.72
N PHE A 30 -5.62 -11.72 22.85
CA PHE A 30 -5.03 -11.07 24.02
C PHE A 30 -3.71 -10.40 23.60
N PRO A 31 -3.67 -9.07 23.36
CA PRO A 31 -2.41 -8.39 23.13
C PRO A 31 -1.61 -8.47 24.44
N SER A 32 -0.69 -9.41 24.52
CA SER A 32 0.20 -9.57 25.66
C SER A 32 1.35 -8.57 25.60
N THR A 33 1.56 -7.94 24.43
CA THR A 33 2.60 -6.95 24.18
C THR A 33 2.09 -5.73 23.41
N VAL A 34 2.85 -4.62 23.46
CA VAL A 34 2.60 -3.41 22.64
C VAL A 34 2.65 -3.74 21.14
N SER A 35 3.56 -4.64 20.74
CA SER A 35 3.69 -5.07 19.35
C SER A 35 2.41 -5.73 18.84
N ASP A 36 1.79 -6.60 19.64
CA ASP A 36 0.54 -7.27 19.27
C ASP A 36 -0.61 -6.27 19.12
N PHE A 37 -0.69 -5.29 20.02
CA PHE A 37 -1.69 -4.23 19.96
C PHE A 37 -1.54 -3.36 18.70
N LEU A 38 -0.30 -2.96 18.36
CA LEU A 38 -0.03 -2.20 17.14
C LEU A 38 -0.36 -3.02 15.88
N PHE A 39 0.01 -4.30 15.87
CA PHE A 39 -0.33 -5.19 14.76
C PHE A 39 -1.85 -5.34 14.60
N GLU A 40 -2.60 -5.47 15.69
CA GLU A 40 -4.07 -5.51 15.66
C GLU A 40 -4.66 -4.23 15.03
N ILE A 41 -4.12 -3.04 15.34
CA ILE A 41 -4.55 -1.78 14.71
C ILE A 41 -4.29 -1.80 13.20
N LYS A 42 -3.10 -2.22 12.77
CA LYS A 42 -2.72 -2.32 11.35
C LYS A 42 -3.66 -3.26 10.59
N ILE A 43 -3.96 -4.42 11.16
CA ILE A 43 -4.92 -5.38 10.60
C ILE A 43 -6.33 -4.76 10.51
N LYS A 44 -6.81 -4.09 11.56
CA LYS A 44 -8.12 -3.41 11.52
C LYS A 44 -8.20 -2.33 10.44
N ARG A 45 -7.14 -1.54 10.25
CA ARG A 45 -7.04 -0.51 9.21
C ARG A 45 -7.01 -1.10 7.81
N PHE A 46 -6.28 -2.19 7.61
CA PHE A 46 -6.30 -2.90 6.34
C PHE A 46 -7.73 -3.38 6.01
N LEU A 47 -8.39 -4.03 6.97
CA LEU A 47 -9.71 -4.64 6.75
C LEU A 47 -10.85 -3.65 6.58
N SER A 48 -10.72 -2.40 7.04
CA SER A 48 -11.79 -1.41 6.91
C SER A 48 -12.12 -1.05 5.46
N GLU A 49 -11.18 -1.17 4.53
CA GLU A 49 -11.44 -0.93 3.10
C GLU A 49 -11.93 -2.21 2.39
N ILE A 50 -11.46 -3.37 2.82
CA ILE A 50 -11.81 -4.68 2.26
C ILE A 50 -13.28 -5.03 2.41
N ASP A 51 -13.93 -4.49 3.44
CA ASP A 51 -15.37 -4.64 3.65
C ASP A 51 -16.22 -4.07 2.50
N ARG A 52 -15.63 -3.29 1.60
CA ARG A 52 -16.29 -2.76 0.38
C ARG A 52 -16.38 -3.77 -0.75
N ILE A 53 -15.57 -4.84 -0.72
CA ILE A 53 -15.58 -5.90 -1.73
C ILE A 53 -16.74 -6.86 -1.46
N THR A 54 -17.50 -7.20 -2.50
CA THR A 54 -18.60 -8.17 -2.40
C THR A 54 -18.09 -9.59 -2.15
N GLN A 55 -18.95 -10.45 -1.60
CA GLN A 55 -18.58 -11.85 -1.37
C GLN A 55 -18.27 -12.58 -2.70
N GLY A 56 -19.02 -12.28 -3.77
CA GLY A 56 -18.80 -12.88 -5.08
C GLY A 56 -17.45 -12.55 -5.70
N GLU A 57 -16.94 -11.32 -5.52
CA GLU A 57 -15.59 -10.94 -5.97
C GLU A 57 -14.51 -11.68 -5.19
N LYS A 58 -14.70 -11.86 -3.88
CA LYS A 58 -13.77 -12.64 -3.03
C LYS A 58 -13.72 -14.10 -3.47
N ASP A 59 -14.87 -14.69 -3.78
CA ASP A 59 -14.92 -16.11 -4.16
C ASP A 59 -14.32 -16.34 -5.55
N LYS A 60 -14.58 -15.45 -6.53
CA LYS A 60 -13.90 -15.47 -7.83
C LYS A 60 -12.38 -15.39 -7.70
N PHE A 61 -11.89 -14.52 -6.82
CA PHE A 61 -10.45 -14.39 -6.57
C PHE A 61 -9.85 -15.68 -5.98
N LYS A 62 -10.55 -16.37 -5.08
CA LYS A 62 -10.08 -17.65 -4.52
C LYS A 62 -10.02 -18.75 -5.57
N GLU A 63 -11.03 -18.84 -6.43
CA GLU A 63 -11.08 -19.84 -7.51
C GLU A 63 -9.90 -19.69 -8.49
N LYS A 64 -9.43 -18.46 -8.72
CA LYS A 64 -8.26 -18.17 -9.55
C LYS A 64 -6.97 -18.70 -8.97
N ILE A 65 -6.85 -18.75 -7.65
CA ILE A 65 -5.62 -19.18 -6.99
C ILE A 65 -5.55 -20.71 -7.07
N LYS A 66 -4.72 -21.19 -7.99
CA LYS A 66 -4.66 -22.57 -8.50
C LYS A 66 -4.60 -23.65 -7.43
N ASN A 67 -4.05 -23.37 -6.25
CA ASN A 67 -4.05 -24.30 -5.13
C ASN A 67 -4.05 -23.57 -3.76
N LYS A 68 -4.41 -24.31 -2.70
CA LYS A 68 -4.43 -23.79 -1.33
C LYS A 68 -3.06 -23.33 -0.81
N ASN A 69 -1.94 -23.87 -1.33
CA ASN A 69 -0.60 -23.49 -0.89
C ASN A 69 -0.19 -22.10 -1.40
N ASP A 70 -0.54 -21.78 -2.64
CA ASP A 70 -0.32 -20.46 -3.24
C ASP A 70 -1.12 -19.40 -2.49
N LEU A 71 -2.37 -19.74 -2.13
CA LEU A 71 -3.24 -18.88 -1.32
C LEU A 71 -2.64 -18.64 0.07
N LYS A 72 -2.14 -19.70 0.73
CA LYS A 72 -1.47 -19.61 2.03
C LYS A 72 -0.23 -18.70 1.96
N TYR A 73 0.59 -18.88 0.93
CA TYR A 73 1.81 -18.11 0.73
C TYR A 73 1.53 -16.63 0.44
N LEU A 74 0.55 -16.34 -0.40
CA LEU A 74 0.05 -14.99 -0.64
C LEU A 74 -0.36 -14.32 0.68
N GLY A 75 -1.17 -15.03 1.47
CA GLY A 75 -1.63 -14.57 2.76
C GLY A 75 -0.50 -14.26 3.74
N PHE A 76 0.52 -15.13 3.84
CA PHE A 76 1.68 -14.86 4.67
C PHE A 76 2.47 -13.63 4.23
N LYS A 77 2.70 -13.46 2.92
CA LYS A 77 3.36 -12.27 2.40
C LYS A 77 2.58 -10.99 2.73
N LEU A 78 1.26 -11.03 2.56
CA LEU A 78 0.39 -9.91 2.89
C LEU A 78 0.45 -9.56 4.37
N LEU A 79 0.42 -10.56 5.25
CA LEU A 79 0.54 -10.37 6.70
C LEU A 79 1.89 -9.76 7.08
N ASN A 80 2.98 -10.22 6.47
CA ASN A 80 4.31 -9.64 6.70
C ASN A 80 4.35 -8.16 6.28
N ILE A 81 3.80 -7.83 5.11
CA ILE A 81 3.69 -6.44 4.65
C ILE A 81 2.90 -5.58 5.63
N ILE A 82 1.77 -6.06 6.15
CA ILE A 82 0.97 -5.33 7.15
C ILE A 82 1.77 -5.18 8.45
N ASN A 83 2.48 -6.21 8.88
CA ASN A 83 3.27 -6.17 10.10
C ASN A 83 4.42 -5.17 10.02
N ASP A 84 5.12 -5.13 8.88
CA ASP A 84 6.28 -4.27 8.61
C ASP A 84 5.91 -2.79 8.45
N SER A 85 4.64 -2.47 8.22
CA SER A 85 4.15 -1.09 8.10
C SER A 85 4.35 -0.33 9.42
N ASP A 86 5.16 0.71 9.44
CA ASP A 86 5.42 1.57 10.60
C ASP A 86 4.25 2.53 10.94
N ASP A 87 3.40 2.83 9.96
CA ASP A 87 2.22 3.70 10.08
C ASP A 87 0.95 2.92 9.69
N GLU A 88 -0.10 2.95 10.50
CA GLU A 88 -1.32 2.21 10.22
C GLU A 88 -2.13 2.77 9.02
N ASN A 89 -1.88 4.02 8.61
CA ASN A 89 -2.51 4.61 7.43
C ASN A 89 -1.95 4.02 6.13
N LYS A 90 -0.69 3.58 6.11
CA LYS A 90 -0.13 2.82 4.98
C LYS A 90 -0.86 1.49 4.78
N CYS A 91 -1.36 0.87 5.85
CA CYS A 91 -2.19 -0.34 5.75
C CYS A 91 -3.51 -0.09 5.01
N VAL A 92 -4.05 1.13 5.05
CA VAL A 92 -5.21 1.54 4.26
C VAL A 92 -4.87 1.64 2.77
N LEU A 93 -3.67 2.14 2.42
CA LEU A 93 -3.24 2.16 1.02
C LEU A 93 -2.97 0.75 0.49
N ILE A 94 -2.35 -0.11 1.31
CA ILE A 94 -2.10 -1.51 0.96
C ILE A 94 -3.41 -2.27 0.77
N SER A 95 -4.46 -1.99 1.55
CA SER A 95 -5.77 -2.61 1.34
C SER A 95 -6.45 -2.15 0.05
N ARG A 96 -6.39 -0.85 -0.29
CA ARG A 96 -6.86 -0.34 -1.59
C ARG A 96 -6.11 -0.98 -2.76
N LEU A 97 -4.80 -1.16 -2.63
CA LEU A 97 -3.99 -1.85 -3.63
C LEU A 97 -4.37 -3.34 -3.75
N PHE A 98 -4.69 -3.99 -2.62
CA PHE A 98 -5.16 -5.37 -2.61
C PHE A 98 -6.54 -5.52 -3.27
N ILE A 99 -7.42 -4.52 -3.14
CA ILE A 99 -8.69 -4.46 -3.89
C ILE A 99 -8.41 -4.46 -5.40
N LEU A 100 -7.51 -3.60 -5.88
CA LEU A 100 -7.13 -3.59 -7.30
C LEU A 100 -6.54 -4.92 -7.78
N PHE A 101 -5.83 -5.63 -6.90
CA PHE A 101 -5.32 -6.97 -7.20
C PHE A 101 -6.44 -8.02 -7.27
N ILE A 102 -7.39 -7.99 -6.35
CA ILE A 102 -8.59 -8.85 -6.37
C ILE A 102 -9.42 -8.61 -7.63
N GLU A 103 -9.59 -7.35 -8.02
CA GLU A 103 -10.32 -6.91 -9.22
C GLU A 103 -9.52 -7.11 -10.53
N GLU A 104 -8.33 -7.70 -10.47
CA GLU A 104 -7.44 -7.95 -11.61
C GLU A 104 -6.98 -6.70 -12.38
N LYS A 105 -7.14 -5.52 -11.80
CA LYS A 105 -6.59 -4.26 -12.31
C LYS A 105 -5.09 -4.13 -12.04
N LEU A 106 -4.56 -4.98 -11.17
CA LEU A 106 -3.15 -5.06 -10.80
C LEU A 106 -2.71 -6.52 -10.74
N ASN A 107 -1.52 -6.85 -11.25
CA ASN A 107 -0.98 -8.21 -11.12
C ASN A 107 -0.24 -8.40 -9.77
N GLU A 108 0.01 -9.65 -9.39
CA GLU A 108 0.65 -10.01 -8.11
C GLU A 108 2.04 -9.35 -7.93
N ARG A 109 2.85 -9.33 -8.99
CA ARG A 109 4.20 -8.75 -8.95
C ARG A 109 4.15 -7.26 -8.62
N ASP A 110 3.27 -6.54 -9.29
CA ASP A 110 3.10 -5.10 -9.09
C ASP A 110 2.43 -4.79 -7.75
N PHE A 111 1.45 -5.60 -7.32
CA PHE A 111 0.86 -5.52 -5.98
C PHE A 111 1.95 -5.56 -4.91
N PHE A 112 2.75 -6.63 -4.88
CA PHE A 112 3.80 -6.75 -3.86
C PHE A 112 4.85 -5.66 -3.97
N ARG A 113 5.30 -5.34 -5.19
CA ARG A 113 6.31 -4.30 -5.39
C ARG A 113 5.83 -2.97 -4.83
N ILE A 114 4.64 -2.51 -5.22
CA ILE A 114 4.09 -1.23 -4.76
C ILE A 114 3.83 -1.26 -3.24
N SER A 115 3.34 -2.36 -2.67
CA SER A 115 3.21 -2.50 -1.21
C SER A 115 4.53 -2.29 -0.47
N TYR A 116 5.64 -2.85 -0.97
CA TYR A 116 6.97 -2.59 -0.41
C TYR A 116 7.41 -1.13 -0.58
N LEU A 117 7.09 -0.49 -1.72
CA LEU A 117 7.36 0.95 -1.93
C LEU A 117 6.58 1.83 -0.93
N ILE A 118 5.32 1.49 -0.65
CA ILE A 118 4.49 2.19 0.35
C ILE A 118 5.10 2.03 1.74
N ASN A 119 5.46 0.80 2.14
CA ASN A 119 6.03 0.56 3.47
C ASN A 119 7.31 1.36 3.73
N ARG A 120 8.21 1.47 2.75
CA ARG A 120 9.47 2.23 2.91
C ARG A 120 9.32 3.76 2.83
N SER A 121 8.18 4.26 2.38
CA SER A 121 7.97 5.70 2.18
C SER A 121 7.53 6.40 3.45
N TYR A 122 7.85 7.67 3.70
CA TYR A 122 7.13 8.42 4.73
C TYR A 122 5.70 8.67 4.27
N TYR A 123 4.69 8.32 5.09
CA TYR A 123 3.28 8.33 4.67
C TYR A 123 2.81 9.70 4.14
N LYS A 124 3.27 10.80 4.76
CA LYS A 124 2.85 12.15 4.34
C LYS A 124 3.44 12.56 2.99
N ASP A 125 4.65 12.10 2.65
CA ASP A 125 5.29 12.44 1.37
C ASP A 125 4.47 11.92 0.18
N LEU A 126 3.79 10.78 0.36
CA LEU A 126 2.95 10.19 -0.69
C LEU A 126 1.86 11.16 -1.19
N PHE A 127 1.39 12.09 -0.36
CA PHE A 127 0.36 13.06 -0.77
C PHE A 127 0.85 14.03 -1.85
N ALA A 128 2.15 14.28 -1.96
CA ALA A 128 2.71 15.11 -3.02
C ALA A 128 2.57 14.45 -4.41
N LEU A 129 2.28 13.15 -4.50
CA LEU A 129 1.91 12.50 -5.76
C LEU A 129 0.65 13.12 -6.39
N LYS A 130 -0.23 13.75 -5.59
CA LYS A 130 -1.42 14.45 -6.10
C LYS A 130 -1.10 15.71 -6.89
N SER A 131 0.11 16.27 -6.73
CA SER A 131 0.55 17.44 -7.47
C SER A 131 0.96 17.11 -8.92
N PHE A 132 1.16 15.83 -9.24
CA PHE A 132 1.51 15.39 -10.58
C PHE A 132 0.27 15.04 -11.42
N SER A 133 0.14 15.66 -12.59
CA SER A 133 -0.68 15.11 -13.66
C SER A 133 0.08 14.01 -14.42
N ASN A 134 -0.60 13.23 -15.27
CA ASN A 134 0.03 12.11 -15.99
C ASN A 134 1.06 12.55 -17.05
N GLN A 135 1.05 13.81 -17.46
CA GLN A 135 1.91 14.32 -18.54
C GLN A 135 2.81 15.48 -18.10
N ASP A 136 2.64 15.96 -16.87
CA ASP A 136 3.40 17.08 -16.36
C ASP A 136 4.71 16.65 -15.71
N THR A 137 5.67 17.56 -15.77
CA THR A 137 6.90 17.49 -14.99
C THR A 137 6.88 18.54 -13.89
N ILE A 138 7.46 18.22 -12.74
CA ILE A 138 7.67 19.15 -11.63
C ILE A 138 9.17 19.28 -11.41
N SER A 139 9.67 20.52 -11.32
CA SER A 139 11.04 20.82 -10.95
C SER A 139 11.18 21.01 -9.44
N THR A 140 12.31 20.62 -8.86
CA THR A 140 12.62 20.95 -7.45
C THR A 140 12.77 22.46 -7.20
N GLY A 141 12.93 23.25 -8.25
CA GLY A 141 12.91 24.71 -8.17
C GLY A 141 11.49 25.30 -8.16
N ASP A 142 10.47 24.50 -8.44
CA ASP A 142 9.07 24.96 -8.43
C ASP A 142 8.53 24.95 -7.00
N SER A 143 7.73 25.95 -6.63
CA SER A 143 7.05 25.99 -5.33
C SER A 143 5.85 25.03 -5.22
N ILE A 144 5.69 24.09 -6.15
CA ILE A 144 4.55 23.16 -6.24
C ILE A 144 4.65 22.05 -5.19
N ALA A 145 5.86 21.57 -4.92
CA ALA A 145 6.14 20.56 -3.91
C ALA A 145 7.52 20.83 -3.29
N ASP A 146 7.68 20.49 -2.02
CA ASP A 146 8.96 20.60 -1.33
C ASP A 146 10.02 19.73 -2.03
N LYS A 147 11.21 20.31 -2.24
CA LYS A 147 12.36 19.62 -2.85
C LYS A 147 12.67 18.31 -2.14
N ASP A 148 12.69 18.30 -0.81
CA ASP A 148 13.06 17.13 -0.03
C ASP A 148 12.02 16.00 -0.20
N VAL A 149 10.74 16.38 -0.37
CA VAL A 149 9.65 15.45 -0.66
C VAL A 149 9.80 14.87 -2.08
N LEU A 150 10.15 15.68 -3.07
CA LEU A 150 10.39 15.21 -4.44
C LEU A 150 11.57 14.23 -4.51
N GLU A 151 12.68 14.56 -3.86
CA GLU A 151 13.84 13.65 -3.77
C GLU A 151 13.51 12.36 -3.04
N SER A 152 12.70 12.44 -1.98
CA SER A 152 12.19 11.27 -1.26
C SER A 152 11.29 10.40 -2.14
N LEU A 153 10.32 10.98 -2.87
CA LEU A 153 9.46 10.26 -3.81
C LEU A 153 10.25 9.59 -4.94
N PHE A 154 11.33 10.21 -5.41
CA PHE A 154 12.24 9.61 -6.39
C PHE A 154 12.98 8.42 -5.79
N SER A 155 13.53 8.56 -4.58
CA SER A 155 14.19 7.48 -3.84
C SER A 155 13.25 6.31 -3.52
N TYR A 156 12.00 6.62 -3.14
CA TYR A 156 10.93 5.65 -2.95
C TYR A 156 10.46 5.01 -4.27
N GLY A 157 10.86 5.54 -5.43
CA GLY A 157 10.62 4.95 -6.75
C GLY A 157 9.23 5.22 -7.33
N PHE A 158 8.56 6.29 -6.92
CA PHE A 158 7.25 6.69 -7.45
C PHE A 158 7.32 7.72 -8.58
N ILE A 159 8.43 8.44 -8.67
CA ILE A 159 8.70 9.40 -9.75
C ILE A 159 10.06 9.06 -10.40
N GLU A 160 10.32 9.63 -11.56
CA GLU A 160 11.54 9.40 -12.34
C GLU A 160 12.17 10.73 -12.76
N ASN A 161 13.50 10.75 -12.83
CA ASN A 161 14.26 11.92 -13.24
C ASN A 161 14.16 12.10 -14.76
N ARG A 162 13.80 13.31 -15.20
CA ARG A 162 13.65 13.71 -16.61
C ARG A 162 14.67 14.75 -17.07
N GLY A 163 15.58 15.16 -16.19
CA GLY A 163 16.66 16.08 -16.52
C GLY A 163 16.90 17.10 -15.41
N ILE A 164 17.62 18.14 -15.77
CA ILE A 164 17.96 19.26 -14.89
C ILE A 164 17.52 20.54 -15.61
N ASP A 165 16.75 21.37 -14.92
CA ASP A 165 16.55 22.76 -15.30
C ASP A 165 17.74 23.57 -14.78
N GLY A 166 18.47 24.21 -15.69
CA GLY A 166 19.65 25.05 -15.36
C GLY A 166 19.28 26.40 -14.75
N GLY A 167 17.99 26.75 -14.70
CA GLY A 167 17.52 28.01 -14.18
C GLY A 167 17.71 29.18 -15.14
N ASN A 168 17.22 30.34 -14.73
CA ASN A 168 17.42 31.61 -15.42
C ASN A 168 18.11 32.63 -14.50
N SER A 169 18.65 33.69 -15.11
CA SER A 169 19.40 34.74 -14.41
C SER A 169 18.59 35.59 -13.42
N ASN A 170 17.26 35.42 -13.35
CA ASN A 170 16.35 36.37 -12.70
C ASN A 170 15.57 35.78 -11.50
N LEU A 171 15.63 34.46 -11.23
CA LEU A 171 14.92 33.81 -10.12
C LEU A 171 15.71 32.61 -9.59
N ASN A 172 15.44 32.19 -8.34
CA ASN A 172 15.78 30.88 -7.76
C ASN A 172 15.06 29.75 -8.54
N SER A 173 15.31 29.70 -9.84
CA SER A 173 14.80 28.74 -10.80
C SER A 173 15.93 27.79 -11.15
N GLY A 174 15.57 26.56 -11.51
CA GLY A 174 16.51 25.47 -11.70
C GLY A 174 16.36 24.37 -10.66
N GLY A 175 16.73 23.15 -11.02
CA GLY A 175 16.47 21.99 -10.20
C GLY A 175 16.38 20.69 -10.98
N THR A 176 16.15 19.59 -10.27
CA THR A 176 15.90 18.30 -10.91
C THR A 176 14.46 18.24 -11.38
N ILE A 177 14.26 17.85 -12.63
CA ILE A 177 12.94 17.70 -13.23
C ILE A 177 12.48 16.26 -13.00
N TYR A 178 11.28 16.08 -12.46
CA TYR A 178 10.68 14.78 -12.23
C TYR A 178 9.34 14.62 -12.96
N SER A 179 9.02 13.39 -13.38
CA SER A 179 7.67 12.99 -13.80
C SER A 179 7.18 11.82 -12.97
N ILE A 180 5.87 11.70 -12.78
CA ILE A 180 5.26 10.56 -12.11
C ILE A 180 5.39 9.30 -12.99
N ASN A 181 5.79 8.18 -12.40
CA ASN A 181 5.89 6.90 -13.12
C ASN A 181 4.62 6.06 -12.91
N ARG A 182 4.55 4.88 -13.53
CA ARG A 182 3.39 3.98 -13.42
C ARG A 182 3.02 3.61 -11.97
N TYR A 183 4.01 3.38 -11.10
CA TYR A 183 3.76 3.06 -9.69
C TYR A 183 3.26 4.27 -8.91
N GLY A 184 3.82 5.45 -9.17
CA GLY A 184 3.33 6.71 -8.60
C GLY A 184 1.88 6.98 -8.99
N ILE A 185 1.51 6.77 -10.26
CA ILE A 185 0.12 6.94 -10.75
C ILE A 185 -0.83 6.02 -9.98
N ILE A 186 -0.50 4.73 -9.85
CA ILE A 186 -1.35 3.77 -9.13
C ILE A 186 -1.55 4.21 -7.67
N VAL A 187 -0.48 4.62 -6.99
CA VAL A 187 -0.59 5.09 -5.60
C VAL A 187 -1.41 6.38 -5.51
N ARG A 188 -1.16 7.35 -6.40
CA ARG A 188 -1.91 8.61 -6.44
C ARG A 188 -3.42 8.37 -6.56
N ASP A 189 -3.82 7.46 -7.44
CA ASP A 189 -5.23 7.19 -7.73
C ASP A 189 -5.96 6.49 -6.56
N ILE A 190 -5.21 5.93 -5.60
CA ILE A 190 -5.76 5.31 -4.38
C ILE A 190 -5.55 6.15 -3.11
N LEU A 191 -5.05 7.39 -3.17
CA LEU A 191 -4.85 8.27 -2.01
C LEU A 191 -6.14 8.97 -1.56
#